data_AF-A0A7V4CXF4-F1
#
_entry.id   AF-A0A7V4CXF4-F1
#
_cell.length_a   1.000
_cell.length_b   1.000
_cell.length_c   1.000
_cell.angle_alpha   90.00
_cell.angle_beta   90.00
_cell.angle_gamma   90.00
#
_symmetry.space_group_name_H-M   'P 1'
#
loop_
_entity.id
_entity.type
_entity.pdbx_description
1 polymer ?
#
loop_
_entity_poly.entity_id
_entity_poly.type
_entity_poly.pdbx_seq_one_letter_code
_entity_poly.pdbx_strand_id
1 'polypeptide(L)'
;MTGSRLLSAVLLLQMALPAAAGAAGAGDRLDRFRTLASTRLMFADVADPERAAEAYREAHALLDEEIVESLASGSVFASPAFLQDRLDGFADAWGGATLRLARIGPLTVATFQLGEAPGASSVRVYGPARGEPQLLAALQREGRPAVHPLPAAAGGTPQFAVVWEGAPTGRGTRPLRVDLVRQRGDDVEVVWTTAEAGLPTLVARDYRLRGGEMRLRYELRYPGWIPGCEQQTEQEDVFRLSPDGAGFVRVSQRQHNAWHRTLRQAVAALVAALGSGDRAALAALVPDPGLRGRLPASLTVEPACDAPDGPNPGAVSVAATTAEHEPWTLTFVRHGGGWRLRSASPVLQ
;
A
#
# COMPACT_ATOMS: atom_id res chain seq x y z
N MET A 1 -13.33 -39.60 89.39
CA MET A 1 -13.45 -38.17 89.04
C MET A 1 -13.16 -38.04 87.56
N THR A 2 -14.06 -37.34 86.83
CA THR A 2 -13.87 -36.67 85.52
C THR A 2 -13.34 -37.51 84.34
N GLY A 3 -13.97 -37.64 83.17
CA GLY A 3 -15.08 -36.90 82.56
C GLY A 3 -14.82 -36.78 81.04
N SER A 4 -15.77 -37.26 80.22
CA SER A 4 -16.25 -36.72 78.93
C SER A 4 -15.28 -36.10 77.92
N ARG A 5 -15.31 -36.57 76.65
CA ARG A 5 -15.98 -35.87 75.54
C ARG A 5 -15.86 -36.59 74.19
N LEU A 6 -17.03 -36.86 73.60
CA LEU A 6 -17.25 -37.05 72.16
C LEU A 6 -16.83 -35.80 71.38
N LEU A 7 -16.41 -35.97 70.13
CA LEU A 7 -16.75 -35.02 69.06
C LEU A 7 -16.65 -35.67 67.67
N SER A 8 -17.83 -35.81 67.07
CA SER A 8 -18.10 -36.24 65.70
C SER A 8 -17.52 -35.25 64.69
N ALA A 9 -16.86 -35.78 63.65
CA ALA A 9 -16.51 -35.00 62.46
C ALA A 9 -17.53 -35.27 61.35
N VAL A 10 -18.27 -34.23 60.99
CA VAL A 10 -19.22 -34.19 59.87
C VAL A 10 -18.44 -34.13 58.57
N LEU A 11 -18.65 -35.12 57.69
CA LEU A 11 -18.10 -35.15 56.33
C LEU A 11 -19.04 -34.35 55.41
N LEU A 12 -18.65 -33.11 55.06
CA LEU A 12 -19.33 -32.30 54.06
C LEU A 12 -18.79 -32.65 52.67
N LEU A 13 -19.59 -33.40 51.92
CA LEU A 13 -19.40 -33.69 50.50
C LEU A 13 -19.68 -32.41 49.69
N GLN A 14 -18.65 -31.64 49.33
CA GLN A 14 -18.80 -30.55 48.37
C GLN A 14 -18.78 -31.11 46.95
N MET A 15 -19.94 -31.14 46.30
CA MET A 15 -20.05 -31.26 44.85
C MET A 15 -19.53 -29.96 44.22
N ALA A 16 -18.35 -30.03 43.61
CA ALA A 16 -17.88 -28.99 42.71
C ALA A 16 -18.59 -29.14 41.36
N LEU A 17 -19.55 -28.25 41.07
CA LEU A 17 -20.01 -28.02 39.71
C LEU A 17 -18.88 -27.38 38.89
N PRO A 18 -18.59 -27.86 37.67
CA PRO A 18 -17.70 -27.14 36.77
C PRO A 18 -18.42 -25.89 36.26
N ALA A 19 -17.98 -24.72 36.73
CA ALA A 19 -18.39 -23.44 36.17
C ALA A 19 -17.90 -23.33 34.72
N ALA A 20 -18.83 -23.07 33.81
CA ALA A 20 -18.55 -22.75 32.41
C ALA A 20 -17.79 -21.41 32.33
N ALA A 21 -16.46 -21.47 32.33
CA ALA A 21 -15.58 -20.30 32.28
C ALA A 21 -15.36 -19.73 30.86
N GLY A 22 -16.10 -20.18 29.84
CA GLY A 22 -15.90 -19.76 28.44
C GLY A 22 -16.72 -18.55 27.98
N ALA A 23 -17.74 -18.13 28.72
CA ALA A 23 -18.68 -17.09 28.25
C ALA A 23 -18.48 -15.70 28.89
N ALA A 24 -17.82 -15.62 30.05
CA ALA A 24 -17.71 -14.37 30.81
C ALA A 24 -16.66 -13.39 30.26
N GLY A 25 -15.56 -13.86 29.63
CA GLY A 25 -14.50 -12.99 29.09
C GLY A 25 -14.81 -12.34 27.74
N ALA A 26 -15.55 -13.06 26.88
CA ALA A 26 -15.91 -12.62 25.53
C ALA A 26 -16.91 -11.45 25.50
N GLY A 27 -17.82 -11.38 26.48
CA GLY A 27 -18.78 -10.28 26.62
C GLY A 27 -18.11 -9.01 27.14
N ASP A 28 -17.27 -9.14 28.18
CA ASP A 28 -16.54 -8.03 28.77
C ASP A 28 -15.60 -7.33 27.76
N ARG A 29 -14.86 -8.08 26.93
CA ARG A 29 -13.98 -7.49 25.89
C ARG A 29 -14.75 -6.69 24.84
N LEU A 30 -15.86 -7.24 24.33
CA LEU A 30 -16.66 -6.55 23.32
C LEU A 30 -17.29 -5.28 23.91
N ASP A 31 -17.71 -5.30 25.18
CA ASP A 31 -18.25 -4.12 25.86
C ASP A 31 -17.18 -3.05 26.14
N ARG A 32 -15.97 -3.47 26.53
CA ARG A 32 -14.80 -2.57 26.60
C ARG A 32 -14.50 -1.94 25.23
N PHE A 33 -14.53 -2.74 24.18
CA PHE A 33 -14.29 -2.27 22.81
C PHE A 33 -15.38 -1.30 22.33
N ARG A 34 -16.66 -1.55 22.63
CA ARG A 34 -17.76 -0.60 22.38
C ARG A 34 -17.56 0.72 23.12
N THR A 35 -17.13 0.65 24.38
CA THR A 35 -16.84 1.84 25.19
C THR A 35 -15.67 2.62 24.59
N LEU A 36 -14.63 1.93 24.11
CA LEU A 36 -13.50 2.55 23.42
C LEU A 36 -13.94 3.26 22.13
N ALA A 37 -14.71 2.59 21.27
CA ALA A 37 -15.22 3.13 20.01
C ALA A 37 -16.08 4.39 20.23
N SER A 38 -17.01 4.32 21.19
CA SER A 38 -17.92 5.43 21.52
C SER A 38 -17.23 6.62 22.19
N THR A 39 -16.26 6.38 23.07
CA THR A 39 -15.66 7.43 23.91
C THR A 39 -14.46 8.11 23.25
N ARG A 40 -13.67 7.39 22.45
CA ARG A 40 -12.37 7.90 21.99
C ARG A 40 -12.35 8.39 20.54
N LEU A 41 -13.16 7.86 19.64
CA LEU A 41 -13.16 8.31 18.23
C LEU A 41 -14.08 9.50 17.97
N MET A 42 -15.18 9.65 18.72
CA MET A 42 -16.08 10.80 18.62
C MET A 42 -15.40 12.16 18.84
N PHE A 43 -14.22 12.18 19.47
CA PHE A 43 -13.49 13.40 19.83
C PHE A 43 -12.02 13.45 19.38
N ALA A 44 -11.40 12.33 18.98
CA ALA A 44 -9.94 12.29 18.76
C ALA A 44 -9.50 12.68 17.34
N ASP A 45 -10.28 12.39 16.30
CA ASP A 45 -9.84 12.60 14.90
C ASP A 45 -9.59 14.09 14.53
N VAL A 46 -10.08 15.04 15.33
CA VAL A 46 -9.93 16.48 15.06
C VAL A 46 -9.07 17.21 16.11
N ALA A 47 -8.93 16.68 17.32
CA ALA A 47 -8.36 17.43 18.45
C ALA A 47 -7.02 16.89 18.99
N ASP A 48 -6.70 15.59 18.83
CA ASP A 48 -5.49 14.98 19.42
C ASP A 48 -5.08 13.65 18.71
N PRO A 49 -4.09 13.71 17.79
CA PRO A 49 -3.58 12.53 17.09
C PRO A 49 -2.94 11.46 17.99
N GLU A 50 -2.35 11.84 19.14
CA GLU A 50 -1.72 10.89 20.04
C GLU A 50 -2.75 10.05 20.77
N ARG A 51 -3.85 10.68 21.19
CA ARG A 51 -5.01 10.01 21.80
C ARG A 51 -5.71 9.07 20.82
N ALA A 52 -5.81 9.45 19.54
CA ALA A 52 -6.30 8.56 18.49
C ALA A 52 -5.38 7.34 18.33
N ALA A 53 -4.07 7.55 18.26
CA ALA A 53 -3.09 6.47 18.17
C ALA A 53 -3.15 5.51 19.38
N GLU A 54 -3.35 6.03 20.59
CA GLU A 54 -3.55 5.22 21.80
C GLU A 54 -4.84 4.38 21.73
N ALA A 55 -5.95 4.97 21.26
CA ALA A 55 -7.20 4.24 21.07
C ALA A 55 -7.04 3.08 20.06
N TYR A 56 -6.35 3.31 18.94
CA TYR A 56 -6.05 2.24 17.99
C TYR A 56 -5.16 1.15 18.59
N ARG A 57 -4.17 1.50 19.42
CA ARG A 57 -3.33 0.50 20.12
C ARG A 57 -4.15 -0.36 21.07
N GLU A 58 -5.02 0.24 21.88
CA GLU A 58 -5.88 -0.50 22.82
C GLU A 58 -6.88 -1.38 22.07
N ALA A 59 -7.51 -0.86 21.01
CA ALA A 59 -8.43 -1.62 20.16
C ALA A 59 -7.75 -2.86 19.58
N HIS A 60 -6.54 -2.71 19.05
CA HIS A 60 -5.75 -3.82 18.54
C HIS A 60 -5.41 -4.86 19.62
N ALA A 61 -5.03 -4.43 20.83
CA ALA A 61 -4.71 -5.35 21.92
C ALA A 61 -5.93 -6.22 22.31
N LEU A 62 -7.12 -5.61 22.38
CA LEU A 62 -8.37 -6.35 22.66
C LEU A 62 -8.69 -7.38 21.58
N LEU A 63 -8.46 -7.04 20.31
CA LEU A 63 -8.64 -7.98 19.18
C LEU A 63 -7.61 -9.12 19.22
N ASP A 64 -6.36 -8.81 19.56
CA ASP A 64 -5.30 -9.80 19.69
C ASP A 64 -5.61 -10.81 20.81
N GLU A 65 -6.05 -10.32 21.99
CA GLU A 65 -6.46 -11.16 23.12
C GLU A 65 -7.62 -12.09 22.75
N GLU A 66 -8.65 -11.56 22.08
CA GLU A 66 -9.81 -12.34 21.63
C GLU A 66 -9.41 -13.50 20.72
N ILE A 67 -8.54 -13.24 19.73
CA ILE A 67 -8.10 -14.25 18.78
C ILE A 67 -7.21 -15.30 19.47
N VAL A 68 -6.24 -14.86 20.28
CA VAL A 68 -5.32 -15.78 20.98
C VAL A 68 -6.08 -16.71 21.92
N GLU A 69 -7.01 -16.18 22.72
CA GLU A 69 -7.82 -17.00 23.62
C GLU A 69 -8.71 -17.99 22.87
N SER A 70 -9.37 -17.54 21.80
CA SER A 70 -10.19 -18.41 20.96
C SER A 70 -9.37 -19.52 20.31
N LEU A 71 -8.15 -19.22 19.83
CA LEU A 71 -7.23 -20.22 19.31
C LEU A 71 -6.76 -21.20 20.40
N ALA A 72 -6.49 -20.73 21.62
CA ALA A 72 -6.06 -21.55 22.74
C ALA A 72 -7.15 -22.52 23.22
N SER A 73 -8.42 -22.11 23.14
CA SER A 73 -9.56 -22.98 23.48
C SER A 73 -9.72 -24.19 22.54
N GLY A 74 -9.16 -24.12 21.33
CA GLY A 74 -9.18 -25.20 20.34
C GLY A 74 -10.57 -25.51 19.78
N SER A 75 -10.67 -26.58 19.00
CA SER A 75 -11.92 -27.10 18.43
C SER A 75 -12.68 -26.10 17.52
N VAL A 76 -14.00 -25.97 17.68
CA VAL A 76 -14.87 -25.09 16.88
C VAL A 76 -14.51 -23.62 17.06
N PHE A 77 -14.05 -23.23 18.26
CA PHE A 77 -13.68 -21.85 18.60
C PHE A 77 -12.39 -21.38 17.91
N ALA A 78 -11.50 -22.30 17.53
CA ALA A 78 -10.32 -22.00 16.73
C ALA A 78 -10.59 -22.02 15.21
N SER A 79 -11.83 -22.28 14.79
CA SER A 79 -12.20 -22.34 13.38
C SER A 79 -12.20 -20.94 12.75
N PRO A 80 -11.80 -20.80 11.47
CA PRO A 80 -11.83 -19.51 10.79
C PRO A 80 -13.22 -18.87 10.76
N ALA A 81 -14.29 -19.68 10.64
CA ALA A 81 -15.66 -19.18 10.59
C ALA A 81 -16.10 -18.60 11.95
N PHE A 82 -15.79 -19.28 13.05
CA PHE A 82 -16.11 -18.76 14.39
C PHE A 82 -15.34 -17.47 14.68
N LEU A 83 -14.04 -17.46 14.41
CA LEU A 83 -13.22 -16.26 14.64
C LEU A 83 -13.71 -15.08 13.78
N GLN A 84 -14.12 -15.33 12.53
CA GLN A 84 -14.65 -14.27 11.67
C GLN A 84 -15.97 -13.72 12.20
N ASP A 85 -16.89 -14.58 12.66
CA ASP A 85 -18.16 -14.16 13.28
C ASP A 85 -17.93 -13.27 14.51
N ARG A 86 -16.97 -13.65 15.37
CA ARG A 86 -16.55 -12.81 16.51
C ARG A 86 -16.03 -11.46 16.04
N LEU A 87 -15.12 -11.43 15.08
CA LEU A 87 -14.56 -10.18 14.53
C LEU A 87 -15.61 -9.30 13.85
N ASP A 88 -16.61 -9.88 13.19
CA ASP A 88 -17.70 -9.11 12.61
C ASP A 88 -18.49 -8.36 13.72
N GLY A 89 -18.70 -8.99 14.88
CA GLY A 89 -19.27 -8.32 16.07
C GLY A 89 -18.42 -7.15 16.60
N PHE A 90 -17.09 -7.25 16.56
CA PHE A 90 -16.20 -6.12 16.87
C PHE A 90 -16.25 -5.04 15.79
N ALA A 91 -16.31 -5.42 14.52
CA ALA A 91 -16.40 -4.47 13.41
C ALA A 91 -17.70 -3.64 13.47
N ASP A 92 -18.81 -4.29 13.79
CA ASP A 92 -20.11 -3.65 14.03
C ASP A 92 -20.05 -2.68 15.21
N ALA A 93 -19.41 -3.08 16.30
CA ALA A 93 -19.22 -2.23 17.47
C ALA A 93 -18.35 -0.99 17.20
N TRP A 94 -17.38 -1.10 16.29
CA TRP A 94 -16.51 0.03 15.91
C TRP A 94 -17.24 1.05 15.02
N GLY A 95 -18.14 0.59 14.14
CA GLY A 95 -18.84 1.44 13.19
C GLY A 95 -17.96 1.83 11.99
N GLY A 96 -17.75 0.88 11.08
CA GLY A 96 -17.00 1.11 9.83
C GLY A 96 -15.63 0.44 9.76
N ALA A 97 -15.27 -0.37 10.77
CA ALA A 97 -14.07 -1.21 10.69
C ALA A 97 -14.24 -2.34 9.66
N THR A 98 -13.14 -2.76 9.04
CA THR A 98 -13.07 -3.99 8.26
C THR A 98 -12.05 -4.93 8.90
N LEU A 99 -12.55 -6.04 9.44
CA LEU A 99 -11.74 -7.09 10.08
C LEU A 99 -11.91 -8.39 9.28
N ARG A 100 -10.82 -8.96 8.78
CA ARG A 100 -10.86 -10.20 7.97
C ARG A 100 -9.78 -11.18 8.37
N LEU A 101 -10.09 -12.46 8.25
CA LEU A 101 -9.17 -13.55 8.54
C LEU A 101 -8.86 -14.38 7.29
N ALA A 102 -7.63 -14.87 7.24
CA ALA A 102 -7.17 -15.87 6.28
C ALA A 102 -6.35 -16.95 6.99
N ARG A 103 -6.49 -18.20 6.54
CA ARG A 103 -5.64 -19.31 6.99
C ARG A 103 -4.53 -19.55 5.97
N ILE A 104 -3.28 -19.58 6.43
CA ILE A 104 -2.09 -19.74 5.57
C ILE A 104 -1.21 -20.83 6.18
N GLY A 105 -1.43 -22.06 5.75
CA GLY A 105 -0.87 -23.23 6.42
C GLY A 105 -1.31 -23.26 7.91
N PRO A 106 -0.38 -23.35 8.87
CA PRO A 106 -0.70 -23.30 10.29
C PRO A 106 -1.05 -21.89 10.80
N LEU A 107 -0.73 -20.83 10.04
CA LEU A 107 -0.89 -19.46 10.48
C LEU A 107 -2.33 -18.97 10.32
N THR A 108 -2.81 -18.21 11.30
CA THR A 108 -4.00 -17.36 11.18
C THR A 108 -3.52 -15.94 10.93
N VAL A 109 -3.94 -15.33 9.81
CA VAL A 109 -3.56 -13.96 9.46
C VAL A 109 -4.81 -13.10 9.48
N ALA A 110 -4.78 -12.02 10.27
CA ALA A 110 -5.87 -11.05 10.35
C ALA A 110 -5.47 -9.73 9.70
N THR A 111 -6.37 -9.15 8.90
CA THR A 111 -6.26 -7.78 8.41
C THR A 111 -7.24 -6.91 9.17
N PHE A 112 -6.72 -5.89 9.85
CA PHE A 112 -7.50 -4.92 10.60
C PHE A 112 -7.44 -3.57 9.91
N GLN A 113 -8.60 -2.98 9.66
CA GLN A 113 -8.74 -1.60 9.21
C GLN A 113 -9.78 -0.94 10.13
N LEU A 114 -9.29 -0.17 11.11
CA LEU A 114 -10.14 0.56 12.06
C LEU A 114 -10.45 1.99 11.60
N GLY A 115 -9.71 2.50 10.61
CA GLY A 115 -9.89 3.87 10.11
C GLY A 115 -8.88 4.20 9.02
N GLU A 116 -8.85 5.46 8.60
CA GLU A 116 -7.93 5.98 7.57
C GLU A 116 -6.68 6.63 8.16
N ALA A 117 -6.66 6.89 9.47
CA ALA A 117 -5.54 7.51 10.16
C ALA A 117 -4.29 6.57 10.21
N PRO A 118 -3.08 7.14 10.29
CA PRO A 118 -1.87 6.36 10.52
C PRO A 118 -1.99 5.46 11.76
N GLY A 119 -1.59 4.19 11.62
CA GLY A 119 -1.67 3.22 12.71
C GLY A 119 -3.05 2.58 12.94
N ALA A 120 -4.10 3.03 12.23
CA ALA A 120 -5.44 2.43 12.30
C ALA A 120 -5.55 1.09 11.54
N SER A 121 -4.62 0.83 10.63
CA SER A 121 -4.59 -0.38 9.83
C SER A 121 -3.40 -1.28 10.18
N SER A 122 -3.65 -2.59 10.30
CA SER A 122 -2.60 -3.57 10.61
C SER A 122 -2.86 -4.94 9.99
N VAL A 123 -1.80 -5.73 9.83
CA VAL A 123 -1.86 -7.17 9.60
C VAL A 123 -1.25 -7.87 10.81
N ARG A 124 -2.03 -8.75 11.43
CA ARG A 124 -1.64 -9.55 12.58
C ARG A 124 -1.45 -11.00 12.17
N VAL A 125 -0.40 -11.62 12.65
CA VAL A 125 -0.07 -13.00 12.33
C VAL A 125 -0.02 -13.80 13.62
N TYR A 126 -0.88 -14.79 13.72
CA TYR A 126 -0.97 -15.70 14.86
C TYR A 126 -0.56 -17.10 14.44
N GLY A 127 0.08 -17.81 15.35
CA GLY A 127 0.51 -19.18 15.13
C GLY A 127 1.02 -19.81 16.43
N PRO A 128 1.43 -21.09 16.38
CA PRO A 128 2.01 -21.75 17.54
C PRO A 128 3.42 -21.20 17.80
N ALA A 129 3.65 -20.68 19.00
CA ALA A 129 4.98 -20.40 19.54
C ALA A 129 5.15 -21.23 20.82
N ARG A 130 6.20 -22.06 20.87
CA ARG A 130 6.45 -22.99 21.99
C ARG A 130 5.25 -23.88 22.37
N GLY A 131 4.41 -24.22 21.40
CA GLY A 131 3.24 -25.09 21.58
C GLY A 131 1.94 -24.38 21.96
N GLU A 132 1.96 -23.05 22.15
CA GLU A 132 0.78 -22.25 22.50
C GLU A 132 0.46 -21.24 21.38
N PRO A 133 -0.82 -20.96 21.10
CA PRO A 133 -1.19 -19.90 20.16
C PRO A 133 -0.74 -18.53 20.67
N GLN A 134 -0.04 -17.76 19.84
CA GLN A 134 0.44 -16.42 20.18
C GLN A 134 0.41 -15.50 18.95
N LEU A 135 0.46 -14.19 19.19
CA LEU A 135 0.75 -13.21 18.14
C LEU A 135 2.23 -13.27 17.80
N LEU A 136 2.56 -13.70 16.58
CA LEU A 136 3.94 -13.82 16.09
C LEU A 136 4.45 -12.51 15.49
N ALA A 137 3.56 -11.74 14.84
CA ALA A 137 3.92 -10.45 14.25
C ALA A 137 2.72 -9.51 14.13
N ALA A 138 2.99 -8.21 14.27
CA ALA A 138 2.07 -7.12 13.95
C ALA A 138 2.73 -6.18 12.94
N LEU A 139 2.22 -6.17 11.71
CA LEU A 139 2.68 -5.30 10.64
C LEU A 139 1.73 -4.11 10.55
N GLN A 140 2.27 -2.89 10.60
CA GLN A 140 1.49 -1.66 10.44
C GLN A 140 2.07 -0.84 9.31
N ARG A 141 1.21 -0.41 8.38
CA ARG A 141 1.54 0.50 7.28
C ARG A 141 0.33 1.40 7.03
N GLU A 142 0.55 2.47 6.30
CA GLU A 142 -0.53 3.26 5.72
C GLU A 142 -1.26 2.48 4.62
N GLY A 143 -2.56 2.72 4.50
CA GLY A 143 -3.42 2.09 3.51
C GLY A 143 -4.15 0.85 4.03
N ARG A 144 -5.17 0.44 3.27
CA ARG A 144 -6.01 -0.72 3.54
C ARG A 144 -5.24 -2.01 3.23
N PRO A 145 -5.04 -2.92 4.20
CA PRO A 145 -4.39 -4.20 3.96
C PRO A 145 -5.30 -5.20 3.26
N ALA A 146 -4.73 -5.96 2.32
CA ALA A 146 -5.31 -7.14 1.72
C ALA A 146 -4.27 -8.28 1.70
N VAL A 147 -4.65 -9.44 2.23
CA VAL A 147 -3.77 -10.61 2.31
C VAL A 147 -4.01 -11.54 1.13
N HIS A 148 -2.92 -11.92 0.47
CA HIS A 148 -2.92 -12.82 -0.67
C HIS A 148 -2.11 -14.07 -0.34
N PRO A 149 -2.76 -15.24 -0.15
CA PRO A 149 -2.06 -16.50 0.02
C PRO A 149 -1.15 -16.79 -1.18
N LEU A 150 0.05 -17.28 -0.89
CA LEU A 150 1.03 -17.69 -1.89
C LEU A 150 1.38 -19.17 -1.70
N PRO A 151 1.96 -19.83 -2.71
CA PRO A 151 2.59 -21.13 -2.51
C PRO A 151 3.61 -21.04 -1.37
N ALA A 152 3.72 -22.10 -0.56
CA ALA A 152 4.73 -22.18 0.48
C ALA A 152 6.15 -22.02 -0.10
N ALA A 153 7.07 -21.47 0.68
CA ALA A 153 8.48 -21.40 0.30
C ALA A 153 9.14 -22.78 0.36
N ALA A 154 10.43 -22.84 0.00
CA ALA A 154 11.23 -24.05 0.15
C ALA A 154 11.11 -24.62 1.58
N GLY A 155 11.01 -25.95 1.69
CA GLY A 155 10.78 -26.61 2.98
C GLY A 155 9.35 -26.52 3.52
N GLY A 156 8.39 -26.03 2.72
CA GLY A 156 6.98 -25.94 3.13
C GLY A 156 6.67 -24.76 4.04
N THR A 157 7.61 -23.82 4.20
CA THR A 157 7.46 -22.65 5.07
C THR A 157 6.31 -21.75 4.59
N PRO A 158 5.34 -21.41 5.47
CA PRO A 158 4.25 -20.52 5.13
C PRO A 158 4.72 -19.13 4.70
N GLN A 159 4.12 -18.60 3.64
CA GLN A 159 4.34 -17.23 3.18
C GLN A 159 3.11 -16.68 2.47
N PHE A 160 3.02 -15.36 2.41
CA PHE A 160 1.90 -14.64 1.80
C PHE A 160 2.33 -13.23 1.44
N ALA A 161 1.59 -12.59 0.54
CA ALA A 161 1.78 -11.17 0.27
C ALA A 161 0.73 -10.36 1.01
N VAL A 162 1.12 -9.18 1.48
CA VAL A 162 0.23 -8.13 1.96
C VAL A 162 0.29 -6.98 0.98
N VAL A 163 -0.85 -6.61 0.42
CA VAL A 163 -1.01 -5.39 -0.37
C VAL A 163 -1.61 -4.33 0.53
N TRP A 164 -0.99 -3.15 0.57
CA TRP A 164 -1.46 -1.98 1.31
C TRP A 164 -1.90 -0.92 0.29
N GLU A 165 -3.21 -0.73 0.20
CA GLU A 165 -3.83 0.21 -0.75
C GLU A 165 -4.11 1.55 -0.08
N GLY A 166 -3.43 2.61 -0.52
CA GLY A 166 -3.72 3.98 -0.08
C GLY A 166 -5.02 4.52 -0.67
N ALA A 167 -5.40 5.72 -0.23
CA ALA A 167 -6.57 6.42 -0.74
C ALA A 167 -6.46 6.68 -2.26
N PRO A 168 -7.57 6.58 -3.02
CA PRO A 168 -7.58 6.93 -4.44
C PRO A 168 -7.19 8.39 -4.67
N THR A 169 -6.38 8.66 -5.71
CA THR A 169 -5.93 10.02 -6.07
C THR A 169 -6.99 10.83 -6.85
N GLY A 170 -8.16 10.26 -7.10
CA GLY A 170 -9.19 10.83 -7.99
C GLY A 170 -8.92 10.64 -9.50
N ARG A 171 -7.75 10.12 -9.89
CA ARG A 171 -7.35 9.90 -11.30
C ARG A 171 -7.24 8.43 -11.70
N GLY A 172 -7.91 7.57 -10.95
CA GLY A 172 -7.81 6.13 -11.11
C GLY A 172 -6.43 5.56 -10.73
N THR A 173 -5.66 6.28 -9.92
CA THR A 173 -4.41 5.78 -9.31
C THR A 173 -4.51 5.80 -7.78
N ARG A 174 -3.66 5.05 -7.09
CA ARG A 174 -3.58 5.01 -5.62
C ARG A 174 -2.17 4.66 -5.16
N PRO A 175 -1.69 5.18 -4.02
CA PRO A 175 -0.48 4.65 -3.39
C PRO A 175 -0.62 3.15 -3.15
N LEU A 176 0.43 2.40 -3.41
CA LEU A 176 0.44 0.94 -3.25
C LEU A 176 1.76 0.51 -2.62
N ARG A 177 1.69 -0.38 -1.64
CA ARG A 177 2.86 -1.11 -1.13
C ARG A 177 2.56 -2.59 -1.12
N VAL A 178 3.54 -3.41 -1.48
CA VAL A 178 3.42 -4.87 -1.37
C VAL A 178 4.57 -5.39 -0.52
N ASP A 179 4.22 -6.12 0.54
CA ASP A 179 5.16 -6.81 1.42
C ASP A 179 4.99 -8.33 1.23
N LEU A 180 6.08 -9.06 0.99
CA LEU A 180 6.12 -10.51 1.09
C LEU A 180 6.52 -10.89 2.51
N VAL A 181 5.64 -11.64 3.16
CA VAL A 181 5.77 -12.03 4.56
C VAL A 181 6.00 -13.53 4.63
N ARG A 182 6.95 -13.97 5.47
CA ARG A 182 7.31 -15.37 5.63
C ARG A 182 7.58 -15.71 7.08
N GLN A 183 7.20 -16.93 7.47
CA GLN A 183 7.59 -17.50 8.75
C GLN A 183 9.08 -17.87 8.78
N ARG A 184 9.80 -17.57 9.86
CA ARG A 184 11.16 -18.04 10.11
C ARG A 184 11.27 -18.55 11.54
N GLY A 185 11.34 -19.88 11.70
CA GLY A 185 11.24 -20.50 13.02
C GLY A 185 9.88 -20.18 13.66
N ASP A 186 9.93 -19.64 14.87
CA ASP A 186 8.74 -19.22 15.62
C ASP A 186 8.31 -17.77 15.28
N ASP A 187 9.08 -17.04 14.48
CA ASP A 187 8.83 -15.65 14.12
C ASP A 187 8.25 -15.50 12.70
N VAL A 188 7.77 -14.28 12.39
CA VAL A 188 7.30 -13.91 11.06
C VAL A 188 7.89 -12.56 10.66
N GLU A 189 8.47 -12.49 9.46
CA GLU A 189 9.16 -11.30 8.98
C GLU A 189 8.78 -10.93 7.54
N VAL A 190 8.98 -9.66 7.20
CA VAL A 190 8.90 -9.17 5.82
C VAL A 190 10.23 -9.48 5.14
N VAL A 191 10.20 -10.40 4.16
CA VAL A 191 11.40 -10.85 3.44
C VAL A 191 11.64 -10.10 2.13
N TRP A 192 10.63 -9.37 1.64
CA TRP A 192 10.73 -8.53 0.45
C TRP A 192 9.65 -7.45 0.46
N THR A 193 9.93 -6.27 -0.06
CA THR A 193 8.96 -5.18 -0.20
C THR A 193 9.19 -4.35 -1.45
N THR A 194 8.11 -3.84 -2.06
CA THR A 194 8.22 -2.88 -3.18
C THR A 194 9.02 -1.63 -2.80
N ALA A 195 9.00 -1.24 -1.52
CA ALA A 195 9.69 -0.04 -1.06
C ALA A 195 11.22 -0.13 -1.24
N GLU A 196 11.79 -1.32 -1.06
CA GLU A 196 13.22 -1.60 -1.17
C GLU A 196 13.59 -2.11 -2.58
N ALA A 197 12.60 -2.54 -3.37
CA ALA A 197 12.77 -2.96 -4.77
C ALA A 197 12.92 -1.79 -5.76
N GLY A 198 13.24 -0.58 -5.28
CA GLY A 198 13.34 0.64 -6.09
C GLY A 198 11.99 1.30 -6.41
N LEU A 199 10.91 0.94 -5.69
CA LEU A 199 9.57 1.50 -5.85
C LEU A 199 9.00 2.08 -4.52
N PRO A 200 9.71 2.99 -3.83
CA PRO A 200 9.30 3.52 -2.50
C PRO A 200 8.04 4.37 -2.54
N THR A 201 7.73 5.02 -3.67
CA THR A 201 6.59 5.94 -3.84
C THR A 201 5.65 5.44 -4.94
N LEU A 202 5.40 4.13 -4.94
CA LEU A 202 4.59 3.47 -5.96
C LEU A 202 3.15 3.99 -5.96
N VAL A 203 2.77 4.68 -7.03
CA VAL A 203 1.39 5.12 -7.29
C VAL A 203 0.83 4.26 -8.42
N ALA A 204 0.11 3.21 -8.04
CA ALA A 204 -0.40 2.21 -8.97
C ALA A 204 -1.72 2.66 -9.61
N ARG A 205 -1.84 2.43 -10.92
CA ARG A 205 -3.10 2.52 -11.66
C ARG A 205 -3.87 1.20 -11.58
N ASP A 206 -3.15 0.09 -11.69
CA ASP A 206 -3.71 -1.26 -11.60
C ASP A 206 -2.67 -2.23 -11.02
N TYR A 207 -3.15 -3.26 -10.35
CA TYR A 207 -2.32 -4.39 -9.96
C TYR A 207 -3.11 -5.70 -10.00
N ARG A 208 -2.38 -6.79 -10.22
CA ARG A 208 -2.91 -8.15 -10.09
C ARG A 208 -1.87 -9.03 -9.43
N LEU A 209 -2.28 -9.76 -8.41
CA LEU A 209 -1.44 -10.74 -7.73
C LEU A 209 -2.15 -12.10 -7.74
N ARG A 210 -1.54 -13.10 -8.37
CA ARG A 210 -2.09 -14.47 -8.44
C ARG A 210 -0.97 -15.49 -8.58
N GLY A 211 -1.02 -16.54 -7.76
CA GLY A 211 -0.17 -17.73 -7.92
C GLY A 211 1.33 -17.44 -7.90
N GLY A 212 1.78 -16.41 -7.18
CA GLY A 212 3.18 -15.98 -7.15
C GLY A 212 3.62 -15.10 -8.33
N GLU A 213 2.71 -14.69 -9.22
CA GLU A 213 2.97 -13.63 -10.20
C GLU A 213 2.25 -12.35 -9.79
N MET A 214 2.98 -11.23 -9.82
CA MET A 214 2.47 -9.90 -9.54
C MET A 214 2.69 -9.01 -10.76
N ARG A 215 1.63 -8.39 -11.27
CA ARG A 215 1.71 -7.33 -12.30
C ARG A 215 1.34 -6.00 -11.68
N LEU A 216 2.19 -5.00 -11.86
CA LEU A 216 2.00 -3.65 -11.34
C LEU A 216 2.08 -2.67 -12.51
N ARG A 217 1.03 -1.87 -12.73
CA ARG A 217 1.06 -0.72 -13.66
C ARG A 217 0.96 0.56 -12.85
N TYR A 218 1.95 1.45 -12.98
CA TYR A 218 2.13 2.59 -12.09
C TYR A 218 2.66 3.85 -12.79
N GLU A 219 2.44 5.00 -12.15
CA GLU A 219 3.00 6.29 -12.58
C GLU A 219 4.53 6.27 -12.48
N LEU A 220 5.22 6.56 -13.58
CA LEU A 220 6.68 6.67 -13.56
C LEU A 220 7.09 8.12 -13.33
N ARG A 221 7.94 8.37 -12.33
CA ARG A 221 8.53 9.70 -12.09
C ARG A 221 9.83 9.83 -12.89
N TYR A 222 9.89 10.82 -13.78
CA TYR A 222 11.05 11.13 -14.64
C TYR A 222 11.17 12.65 -14.87
N PRO A 223 12.34 13.15 -15.32
CA PRO A 223 12.50 14.57 -15.64
C PRO A 223 11.46 15.06 -16.66
N GLY A 224 10.71 16.09 -16.29
CA GLY A 224 9.63 16.65 -17.10
C GLY A 224 8.28 15.94 -16.94
N TRP A 225 8.13 15.01 -16.00
CA TRP A 225 6.82 14.55 -15.53
C TRP A 225 6.08 15.68 -14.77
N ILE A 226 4.77 15.79 -14.96
CA ILE A 226 3.94 16.89 -14.45
C ILE A 226 2.77 16.31 -13.63
N PRO A 227 2.64 16.62 -12.33
CA PRO A 227 1.54 16.09 -11.51
C PRO A 227 0.16 16.38 -12.10
N GLY A 228 -0.69 15.35 -12.16
CA GLY A 228 -2.09 15.48 -12.55
C GLY A 228 -2.38 15.47 -14.05
N CYS A 229 -1.37 15.40 -14.91
CA CYS A 229 -1.57 15.30 -16.35
C CYS A 229 -1.77 13.85 -16.81
N GLU A 230 -2.71 13.66 -17.73
CA GLU A 230 -3.00 12.38 -18.37
C GLU A 230 -1.96 12.03 -19.45
N GLN A 231 -2.00 10.78 -19.93
CA GLN A 231 -1.17 10.26 -21.04
C GLN A 231 0.35 10.38 -20.85
N GLN A 232 0.80 10.59 -19.61
CA GLN A 232 2.21 10.54 -19.25
C GLN A 232 2.75 9.10 -19.29
N THR A 233 4.09 8.99 -19.31
CA THR A 233 4.72 7.67 -19.34
C THR A 233 4.43 6.91 -18.03
N GLU A 234 3.91 5.70 -18.19
CA GLU A 234 3.65 4.76 -17.10
C GLU A 234 4.53 3.53 -17.26
N GLN A 235 4.77 2.83 -16.17
CA GLN A 235 5.59 1.63 -16.13
C GLN A 235 4.71 0.44 -15.72
N GLU A 236 4.75 -0.62 -16.51
CA GLU A 236 4.22 -1.93 -16.15
C GLU A 236 5.39 -2.87 -15.87
N ASP A 237 5.45 -3.40 -14.65
CA ASP A 237 6.42 -4.40 -14.23
C ASP A 237 5.69 -5.70 -13.89
N VAL A 238 6.27 -6.83 -14.30
CA VAL A 238 5.83 -8.16 -13.87
C VAL A 238 6.90 -8.76 -12.99
N PHE A 239 6.50 -9.16 -11.79
CA PHE A 239 7.31 -9.86 -10.82
C PHE A 239 6.84 -11.30 -10.69
N ARG A 240 7.78 -12.22 -10.49
CA ARG A 240 7.49 -13.59 -10.10
C ARG A 240 8.20 -13.93 -8.82
N LEU A 241 7.56 -14.74 -7.99
CA LEU A 241 8.16 -15.30 -6.81
C LEU A 241 9.35 -16.18 -7.24
N SER A 242 10.51 -15.90 -6.68
CA SER A 242 11.74 -16.59 -6.99
C SER A 242 11.72 -18.02 -6.44
N PRO A 243 12.16 -19.04 -7.22
CA PRO A 243 12.22 -20.43 -6.76
C PRO A 243 13.14 -20.66 -5.56
N ASP A 244 14.20 -19.85 -5.42
CA ASP A 244 15.15 -19.88 -4.29
C ASP A 244 14.57 -19.29 -2.99
N GLY A 245 13.35 -18.74 -3.06
CA GLY A 245 12.70 -18.10 -1.92
C GLY A 245 13.27 -16.73 -1.56
N ALA A 246 14.13 -16.09 -2.36
CA ALA A 246 14.65 -14.76 -2.02
C ALA A 246 13.56 -13.68 -1.98
N GLY A 247 12.50 -13.83 -2.78
CA GLY A 247 11.36 -12.91 -2.82
C GLY A 247 10.78 -12.79 -4.22
N PHE A 248 10.21 -11.62 -4.54
CA PHE A 248 9.75 -11.33 -5.90
C PHE A 248 10.90 -10.79 -6.77
N VAL A 249 11.07 -11.36 -7.96
CA VAL A 249 12.04 -10.90 -8.97
C VAL A 249 11.31 -10.33 -10.17
N ARG A 250 11.75 -9.17 -10.67
CA ARG A 250 11.18 -8.57 -11.88
C ARG A 250 11.61 -9.37 -13.10
N VAL A 251 10.64 -9.92 -13.83
CA VAL A 251 10.87 -10.78 -15.01
C VAL A 251 10.51 -10.10 -16.33
N SER A 252 9.70 -9.03 -16.28
CA SER A 252 9.33 -8.25 -17.46
C SER A 252 9.11 -6.80 -17.09
N GLN A 253 9.39 -5.92 -18.05
CA GLN A 253 9.23 -4.48 -17.94
C GLN A 253 8.69 -3.91 -19.25
N ARG A 254 7.62 -3.09 -19.19
CA ARG A 254 7.00 -2.45 -20.35
C ARG A 254 6.56 -1.02 -20.03
N GLN A 255 6.93 -0.06 -20.87
CA GLN A 255 6.44 1.31 -20.75
C GLN A 255 5.18 1.54 -21.58
N HIS A 256 4.23 2.26 -21.00
CA HIS A 256 3.08 2.83 -21.69
C HIS A 256 3.33 4.31 -21.91
N ASN A 257 2.88 4.85 -23.05
CA ASN A 257 3.13 6.25 -23.43
C ASN A 257 4.61 6.65 -23.33
N ALA A 258 5.54 5.74 -23.68
CA ALA A 258 6.99 6.01 -23.65
C ALA A 258 7.39 7.25 -24.46
N TRP A 259 6.53 7.61 -25.42
CA TRP A 259 6.62 8.83 -26.21
C TRP A 259 6.78 10.08 -25.34
N HIS A 260 6.08 10.19 -24.21
CA HIS A 260 6.11 11.40 -23.39
C HIS A 260 7.47 11.59 -22.73
N ARG A 261 8.05 10.57 -22.11
CA ARG A 261 9.42 10.64 -21.56
C ARG A 261 10.44 11.04 -22.63
N THR A 262 10.36 10.46 -23.83
CA THR A 262 11.27 10.84 -24.92
C THR A 262 11.04 12.27 -25.44
N LEU A 263 9.81 12.75 -25.41
CA LEU A 263 9.47 14.15 -25.74
C LEU A 263 10.10 15.09 -24.71
N ARG A 264 9.88 14.85 -23.41
CA ARG A 264 10.42 15.70 -22.34
C ARG A 264 11.95 15.73 -22.33
N GLN A 265 12.61 14.63 -22.72
CA GLN A 265 14.06 14.61 -22.96
C GLN A 265 14.46 15.54 -24.11
N ALA A 266 13.75 15.52 -25.24
CA ALA A 266 14.03 16.40 -26.37
C ALA A 266 13.74 17.88 -26.05
N VAL A 267 12.67 18.15 -25.29
CA VAL A 267 12.31 19.49 -24.80
C VAL A 267 13.41 20.03 -23.87
N ALA A 268 13.88 19.23 -22.91
CA ALA A 268 14.97 19.63 -22.03
C ALA A 268 16.27 19.90 -22.80
N ALA A 269 16.59 19.06 -23.79
CA ALA A 269 17.76 19.25 -24.65
C ALA A 269 17.65 20.54 -25.49
N LEU A 270 16.44 20.89 -25.95
CA LEU A 270 16.19 22.14 -26.70
C LEU A 270 16.49 23.35 -25.83
N VAL A 271 15.89 23.42 -24.63
CA VAL A 271 16.09 24.55 -23.70
C VAL A 271 17.57 24.67 -23.29
N ALA A 272 18.22 23.55 -23.00
CA ALA A 272 19.65 23.55 -22.67
C ALA A 272 20.51 24.09 -23.83
N ALA A 273 20.22 23.69 -25.08
CA ALA A 273 20.95 24.14 -26.26
C ALA A 273 20.69 25.62 -26.60
N LEU A 274 19.47 26.11 -26.34
CA LEU A 274 19.14 27.55 -26.45
C LEU A 274 19.93 28.39 -25.45
N GLY A 275 19.95 27.96 -24.18
CA GLY A 275 20.66 28.68 -23.11
C GLY A 275 22.19 28.66 -23.25
N SER A 276 22.76 27.60 -23.82
CA SER A 276 24.21 27.48 -24.04
C SER A 276 24.69 27.98 -25.41
N GLY A 277 23.77 28.24 -26.35
CA GLY A 277 24.11 28.60 -27.73
C GLY A 277 24.67 27.44 -28.57
N ASP A 278 24.43 26.19 -28.19
CA ASP A 278 24.90 25.00 -28.93
C ASP A 278 24.18 24.85 -30.28
N ARG A 279 24.80 25.38 -31.32
CA ARG A 279 24.26 25.37 -32.69
C ARG A 279 24.10 23.96 -33.25
N ALA A 280 24.96 23.01 -32.88
CA ALA A 280 24.90 21.65 -33.40
C ALA A 280 23.71 20.89 -32.81
N ALA A 281 23.52 20.98 -31.48
CA ALA A 281 22.36 20.40 -30.81
C ALA A 281 21.05 21.06 -31.28
N LEU A 282 21.02 22.39 -31.44
CA LEU A 282 19.86 23.10 -31.99
C LEU A 282 19.53 22.66 -33.42
N ALA A 283 20.53 22.50 -34.30
CA ALA A 283 20.32 22.03 -35.66
C ALA A 283 19.75 20.61 -35.70
N ALA A 284 20.14 19.75 -34.77
CA ALA A 284 19.61 18.39 -34.65
C ALA A 284 18.15 18.37 -34.17
N LEU A 285 17.76 19.26 -33.23
CA LEU A 285 16.41 19.31 -32.65
C LEU A 285 15.41 20.13 -33.46
N VAL A 286 15.89 21.15 -34.18
CA VAL A 286 15.07 22.10 -34.94
C VAL A 286 15.63 22.17 -36.36
N PRO A 287 15.24 21.29 -37.29
CA PRO A 287 15.87 21.21 -38.61
C PRO A 287 15.73 22.49 -39.46
N ASP A 288 14.64 23.24 -39.28
CA ASP A 288 14.38 24.50 -39.99
C ASP A 288 15.29 25.65 -39.48
N PRO A 289 16.20 26.18 -40.32
CA PRO A 289 17.08 27.29 -39.94
C PRO A 289 16.33 28.59 -39.64
N GLY A 290 15.23 28.86 -40.33
CA GLY A 290 14.41 30.06 -40.11
C GLY A 290 13.68 30.00 -38.77
N LEU A 291 13.19 28.82 -38.39
CA LEU A 291 12.64 28.60 -37.04
C LEU A 291 13.72 28.77 -35.98
N ARG A 292 14.89 28.13 -36.15
CA ARG A 292 16.01 28.26 -35.20
C ARG A 292 16.41 29.70 -34.92
N GLY A 293 16.48 30.52 -35.97
CA GLY A 293 16.90 31.92 -35.84
C GLY A 293 15.93 32.81 -35.05
N ARG A 294 14.69 32.35 -34.80
CA ARG A 294 13.65 33.11 -34.10
C ARG A 294 13.40 32.66 -32.67
N LEU A 295 13.98 31.53 -32.23
CA LEU A 295 13.74 31.01 -30.89
C LEU A 295 14.46 31.89 -29.84
N PRO A 296 13.76 32.36 -28.80
CA PRO A 296 14.40 33.08 -27.70
C PRO A 296 15.39 32.19 -26.95
N ALA A 297 16.57 32.73 -26.61
CA ALA A 297 17.57 32.01 -25.80
C ALA A 297 17.10 31.79 -24.35
N SER A 298 16.17 32.63 -23.86
CA SER A 298 15.59 32.60 -22.51
C SER A 298 14.38 31.68 -22.36
N LEU A 299 14.02 30.92 -23.41
CA LEU A 299 12.84 30.05 -23.41
C LEU A 299 12.95 28.95 -22.35
N THR A 300 11.93 28.84 -21.50
CA THR A 300 11.78 27.81 -20.46
C THR A 300 10.43 27.09 -20.61
N VAL A 301 10.30 25.91 -20.04
CA VAL A 301 9.08 25.09 -20.19
C VAL A 301 8.17 25.30 -19.00
N GLU A 302 6.88 25.49 -19.26
CA GLU A 302 5.90 25.63 -18.20
C GLU A 302 5.49 24.26 -17.60
N PRO A 303 5.13 24.21 -16.31
CA PRO A 303 4.60 23.00 -15.66
C PRO A 303 3.13 22.76 -16.02
N ALA A 304 2.78 22.81 -17.31
CA ALA A 304 1.44 22.60 -17.84
C ALA A 304 1.34 21.28 -18.63
N CYS A 305 0.14 20.67 -18.67
CA CYS A 305 -0.04 19.41 -19.38
C CYS A 305 0.25 19.54 -20.88
N ASP A 306 0.99 18.57 -21.41
CA ASP A 306 1.30 18.50 -22.84
C ASP A 306 0.03 18.23 -23.66
N ALA A 307 -0.01 18.83 -24.86
CA ALA A 307 -0.98 18.79 -25.95
C ALA A 307 -0.88 17.65 -26.99
N PRO A 308 -1.07 16.34 -26.72
CA PRO A 308 -0.88 15.31 -27.75
C PRO A 308 -2.06 15.21 -28.73
N ASP A 309 -1.75 15.01 -30.01
CA ASP A 309 -2.74 14.64 -31.02
C ASP A 309 -3.07 13.13 -30.97
N GLY A 310 -3.80 12.73 -29.93
CA GLY A 310 -4.22 11.35 -29.69
C GLY A 310 -3.23 10.46 -28.91
N PRO A 311 -3.54 9.15 -28.74
CA PRO A 311 -2.87 8.25 -27.78
C PRO A 311 -1.45 7.80 -28.17
N ASN A 312 -1.08 7.89 -29.45
CA ASN A 312 0.28 7.67 -29.92
C ASN A 312 0.64 8.82 -30.87
N PRO A 313 0.83 10.02 -30.31
CA PRO A 313 0.79 11.25 -31.08
C PRO A 313 1.96 11.34 -32.05
N GLY A 314 1.66 11.74 -33.30
CA GLY A 314 2.67 12.17 -34.25
C GLY A 314 3.16 13.60 -33.97
N ALA A 315 2.35 14.39 -33.27
CA ALA A 315 2.64 15.77 -32.89
C ALA A 315 2.16 16.06 -31.45
N VAL A 316 2.93 16.85 -30.71
CA VAL A 316 2.60 17.26 -29.34
C VAL A 316 2.96 18.73 -29.15
N SER A 317 2.05 19.52 -28.60
CA SER A 317 2.30 20.89 -28.20
C SER A 317 2.71 20.98 -26.73
N VAL A 318 3.73 21.78 -26.44
CA VAL A 318 4.28 22.01 -25.10
C VAL A 318 4.26 23.51 -24.82
N ALA A 319 3.74 23.89 -23.65
CA ALA A 319 3.74 25.28 -23.20
C ALA A 319 5.14 25.70 -22.73
N ALA A 320 5.54 26.91 -23.11
CA ALA A 320 6.82 27.51 -22.77
C ALA A 320 6.65 29.00 -22.49
N THR A 321 7.64 29.61 -21.85
CA THR A 321 7.65 31.03 -21.54
C THR A 321 9.06 31.61 -21.63
N THR A 322 9.18 32.89 -21.96
CA THR A 322 10.46 33.61 -21.92
C THR A 322 10.74 34.15 -20.51
N ALA A 323 11.93 34.71 -20.30
CA ALA A 323 12.25 35.41 -19.04
C ALA A 323 11.30 36.60 -18.77
N GLU A 324 10.77 37.21 -19.84
CA GLU A 324 9.80 38.30 -19.80
C GLU A 324 8.35 37.81 -19.60
N HIS A 325 8.15 36.52 -19.33
CA HIS A 325 6.84 35.87 -19.14
C HIS A 325 5.94 35.92 -20.39
N GLU A 326 6.51 36.06 -21.59
CA GLU A 326 5.75 35.94 -22.83
C GLU A 326 5.42 34.46 -23.05
N PRO A 327 4.14 34.07 -23.20
CA PRO A 327 3.74 32.68 -23.39
C PRO A 327 4.03 32.22 -24.82
N TRP A 328 4.53 31.00 -24.95
CA TRP A 328 4.88 30.35 -26.22
C TRP A 328 4.28 28.95 -26.30
N THR A 329 3.91 28.54 -27.51
CA THR A 329 3.57 27.15 -27.81
C THR A 329 4.64 26.54 -28.69
N LEU A 330 5.19 25.40 -28.26
CA LEU A 330 6.20 24.62 -28.99
C LEU A 330 5.58 23.33 -29.50
N THR A 331 5.46 23.17 -30.81
CA THR A 331 4.92 21.94 -31.39
C THR A 331 6.05 21.05 -31.90
N PHE A 332 6.17 19.89 -31.26
CA PHE A 332 7.11 18.85 -31.62
C PHE A 332 6.41 17.82 -32.50
N VAL A 333 7.14 17.28 -33.47
CA VAL A 333 6.70 16.15 -34.29
C VAL A 333 7.69 15.00 -34.20
N ARG A 334 7.17 13.79 -34.36
CA ARG A 334 8.00 12.59 -34.51
C ARG A 334 8.61 12.56 -35.90
N HIS A 335 9.93 12.41 -35.96
CA HIS A 335 10.65 12.17 -37.19
C HIS A 335 11.71 11.10 -36.96
N GLY A 336 11.55 9.94 -37.59
CA GLY A 336 12.34 8.75 -37.27
C GLY A 336 12.13 8.31 -35.82
N GLY A 337 13.23 8.00 -35.11
CA GLY A 337 13.20 7.54 -33.71
C GLY A 337 13.13 8.65 -32.64
N GLY A 338 12.93 9.92 -33.01
CA GLY A 338 13.01 11.04 -32.05
C GLY A 338 12.04 12.19 -32.34
N TRP A 339 12.07 13.19 -31.45
CA TRP A 339 11.24 14.39 -31.52
C TRP A 339 12.03 15.56 -32.11
N ARG A 340 11.35 16.35 -32.94
CA ARG A 340 11.88 17.57 -33.57
C ARG A 340 10.89 18.70 -33.42
N LEU A 341 11.37 19.90 -33.15
CA LEU A 341 10.52 21.09 -33.13
C LEU A 341 10.15 21.45 -34.57
N ARG A 342 8.85 21.52 -34.83
CA ARG A 342 8.30 21.87 -36.15
C ARG A 342 7.81 23.30 -36.21
N SER A 343 7.24 23.80 -35.13
CA SER A 343 6.78 25.18 -35.01
C SER A 343 6.93 25.67 -33.58
N ALA A 344 7.18 26.97 -33.45
CA ALA A 344 7.16 27.69 -32.18
C ALA A 344 6.60 29.08 -32.45
N SER A 345 5.66 29.52 -31.63
CA SER A 345 5.03 30.83 -31.76
C SER A 345 4.64 31.39 -30.40
N PRO A 346 4.72 32.72 -30.19
CA PRO A 346 4.05 33.38 -29.08
C PRO A 346 2.55 33.08 -29.11
N VAL A 347 1.94 32.93 -27.95
CA VAL A 347 0.49 32.88 -27.81
C VAL A 347 0.01 34.33 -27.75
N LEU A 348 -0.69 34.79 -28.79
CA LEU A 348 -1.36 36.09 -28.77
C LEU A 348 -2.49 36.02 -27.73
N GLN A 349 -2.47 36.94 -26.76
CA GLN A 349 -3.55 37.11 -25.78
C GLN A 349 -4.75 37.81 -26.39
#